data_AF-A0A4Y2TL30-F1
#
_entry.id   AF-A0A4Y2TL30-F1
#
_cell.length_a   1.000
_cell.length_b   1.000
_cell.length_c   1.000
_cell.angle_alpha   90.00
_cell.angle_beta   90.00
_cell.angle_gamma   90.00
#
_symmetry.space_group_name_H-M   'P 1'
#
loop_
_entity.id
_entity.type
_entity.pdbx_description
1 polymer ?
#
loop_
_entity_poly.entity_id
_entity_poly.type
_entity_poly.pdbx_seq_one_letter_code
_entity_poly.pdbx_strand_id
1 'polypeptide(L)'
;MNLVIANLPALERQFFCAFSALGKVLVTNATRSANGVNCATPHTDSLPPIPQGEHYFTAKLSVRMKVGPDFEATNFTFYECSTYTSCTQCVSSDFPCDWCVTVHRCTHDAREHCRNDVLVSGVAVSIHI
;
A
#
# COMPACT_ATOMS: atom_id res chain seq x y z
N MET A 1 3.31 -8.43 3.20
CA MET A 1 4.42 -7.52 2.82
C MET A 1 5.61 -7.84 3.71
N ASN A 2 6.78 -8.18 3.15
CA ASN A 2 7.95 -8.56 3.95
C ASN A 2 8.82 -7.33 4.23
N LEU A 3 9.06 -7.04 5.51
CA LEU A 3 10.02 -6.04 5.96
C LEU A 3 11.26 -6.76 6.46
N VAL A 4 12.38 -6.50 5.80
CA VAL A 4 13.68 -7.03 6.19
C VAL A 4 14.18 -6.22 7.39
N ILE A 5 14.49 -6.91 8.48
CA ILE A 5 15.00 -6.28 9.70
C ILE A 5 16.30 -6.97 10.04
N ALA A 6 17.40 -6.23 9.90
CA ALA A 6 18.70 -6.71 10.32
C ALA A 6 18.68 -6.96 11.85
N ASN A 7 19.20 -8.11 12.27
CA ASN A 7 19.34 -8.46 13.69
C ASN A 7 18.02 -8.46 14.49
N LEU A 8 16.93 -8.99 13.90
CA LEU A 8 15.65 -9.11 14.62
C LEU A 8 15.84 -9.92 15.93
N PRO A 9 15.46 -9.38 17.11
CA PRO A 9 15.71 -10.04 18.39
C PRO A 9 15.17 -11.47 18.44
N ALA A 10 16.00 -12.44 18.81
CA ALA A 10 15.63 -13.88 18.82
C ALA A 10 14.52 -14.24 19.82
N LEU A 11 14.13 -13.31 20.68
CA LEU A 11 13.07 -13.52 21.68
C LEU A 11 11.74 -13.83 20.99
N GLU A 12 11.03 -14.85 21.46
CA GLU A 12 9.68 -15.22 21.00
C GLU A 12 8.62 -14.23 21.49
N ARG A 13 8.75 -12.97 21.06
CA ARG A 13 7.75 -11.93 21.33
C ARG A 13 6.95 -11.66 20.07
N GLN A 14 5.68 -11.33 20.29
CA GLN A 14 4.81 -10.94 19.19
C GLN A 14 5.18 -9.53 18.71
N PHE A 15 5.41 -9.43 17.40
CA PHE A 15 5.62 -8.17 16.70
C PHE A 15 4.33 -7.67 16.09
N PHE A 16 4.24 -6.36 15.95
CA PHE A 16 3.13 -5.67 15.32
C PHE A 16 3.67 -4.71 14.27
N CYS A 17 2.90 -4.51 13.21
CA CYS A 17 3.17 -3.51 12.21
C CYS A 17 2.23 -2.33 12.44
N ALA A 18 2.79 -1.12 12.52
CA ALA A 18 2.05 0.11 12.73
C ALA A 18 2.14 0.99 11.49
N PHE A 19 0.99 1.31 10.90
CA PHE A 19 0.84 2.20 9.76
C PHE A 19 0.37 3.55 10.29
N SER A 20 1.25 4.55 10.25
CA SER A 20 0.98 5.89 10.76
C SER A 20 0.82 6.87 9.61
N ALA A 21 -0.37 7.43 9.43
CA ALA A 21 -0.68 8.38 8.37
C ALA A 21 -1.84 9.29 8.79
N LEU A 22 -1.82 10.55 8.36
CA LEU A 22 -2.96 11.47 8.50
C LEU A 22 -3.53 11.55 9.94
N GLY A 23 -2.65 11.51 10.95
CA GLY A 23 -3.03 11.54 12.37
C GLY A 23 -3.62 10.23 12.91
N LYS A 24 -3.69 9.17 12.12
CA LYS A 24 -4.19 7.83 12.50
C LYS A 24 -3.05 6.83 12.56
N VAL A 25 -3.12 5.91 13.52
CA VAL A 25 -2.22 4.75 13.62
C VAL A 25 -3.04 3.48 13.56
N LEU A 26 -2.81 2.67 12.53
CA LEU A 26 -3.42 1.35 12.34
C LEU A 26 -2.42 0.26 12.67
N VAL A 27 -2.83 -0.73 13.44
CA VAL A 27 -1.93 -1.80 13.91
C VAL A 27 -2.41 -3.13 13.41
N THR A 28 -1.51 -3.90 12.82
CA THR A 28 -1.76 -5.27 12.40
C THR A 28 -0.75 -6.22 13.04
N ASN A 29 -1.11 -7.50 13.09
CA ASN A 29 -0.19 -8.53 13.53
C ASN A 29 0.94 -8.69 12.51
N ALA A 30 2.14 -8.94 13.01
CA ALA A 30 3.28 -9.32 12.20
C ALA A 30 3.62 -10.79 12.45
N THR A 31 3.94 -11.53 11.39
CA THR A 31 4.50 -12.89 11.51
C THR A 31 5.99 -12.84 11.24
N ARG A 32 6.77 -13.61 11.99
CA ARG A 32 8.22 -13.67 11.77
C ARG A 32 8.53 -14.32 10.42
N SER A 33 9.45 -13.76 9.66
CA SER A 33 9.98 -14.33 8.42
C SER A 33 11.47 -14.68 8.59
N ALA A 34 12.06 -15.32 7.58
CA ALA A 34 13.46 -15.77 7.64
C ALA A 34 14.46 -14.63 7.90
N ASN A 35 14.16 -13.41 7.44
CA ASN A 35 15.04 -12.23 7.52
C ASN A 35 14.33 -10.97 8.06
N GLY A 36 13.19 -11.12 8.75
CA GLY A 36 12.45 -9.99 9.27
C GLY A 36 11.03 -10.34 9.70
N VAL A 37 10.05 -9.56 9.26
CA VAL A 37 8.63 -9.80 9.56
C VAL A 37 7.76 -9.62 8.33
N ASN A 38 6.70 -10.41 8.23
CA ASN A 38 5.64 -10.21 7.26
C ASN A 38 4.46 -9.47 7.93
N CYS A 39 4.17 -8.28 7.41
CA CYS A 39 3.06 -7.45 7.84
C CYS A 39 1.82 -7.76 6.98
N ALA A 40 0.68 -7.96 7.64
CA ALA A 40 -0.62 -7.84 7.00
C ALA A 40 -0.97 -6.36 6.84
N THR A 41 -1.57 -5.99 5.71
CA THR A 41 -2.11 -4.64 5.50
C THR A 41 -3.40 -4.45 6.33
N PRO A 42 -3.68 -3.22 6.81
CA PRO A 42 -4.94 -2.93 7.47
C PRO A 42 -6.14 -3.16 6.54
N HIS A 43 -7.32 -3.38 7.11
CA HIS A 43 -8.56 -3.49 6.33
C HIS A 43 -8.91 -2.15 5.68
N THR A 44 -9.44 -2.16 4.46
CA THR A 44 -9.76 -0.95 3.68
C THR A 44 -10.67 0.01 4.45
N ASP A 45 -11.71 -0.50 5.13
CA ASP A 45 -12.64 0.31 5.94
C ASP A 45 -11.98 1.04 7.12
N SER A 46 -10.80 0.59 7.54
CA SER A 46 -10.05 1.22 8.62
C SER A 46 -9.08 2.30 8.13
N LEU A 47 -8.81 2.37 6.83
CA LEU A 47 -7.88 3.35 6.27
C LEU A 47 -8.43 4.78 6.40
N PRO A 48 -7.57 5.79 6.62
CA PRO A 48 -8.00 7.16 6.43
C PRO A 48 -8.36 7.40 4.96
N PRO A 49 -9.31 8.31 4.66
CA PRO A 49 -9.62 8.67 3.29
C PRO A 49 -8.42 9.35 2.62
N ILE A 50 -8.25 9.12 1.32
CA ILE A 50 -7.29 9.87 0.52
C ILE A 50 -7.72 11.36 0.51
N PRO A 51 -6.79 12.31 0.73
CA PRO A 51 -7.12 13.73 0.72
C PRO A 51 -7.76 14.18 -0.61
N GLN A 52 -8.60 15.22 -0.54
CA GLN A 52 -9.26 15.74 -1.73
C GLN A 52 -8.24 16.24 -2.76
N GLY A 53 -8.36 15.78 -4.00
CA GLY A 53 -7.45 16.14 -5.09
C GLY A 53 -6.17 15.28 -5.15
N GLU A 54 -5.98 14.37 -4.20
CA GLU A 54 -4.90 13.39 -4.22
C GLU A 54 -5.39 12.02 -4.70
N HIS A 55 -4.45 11.17 -5.12
CA HIS A 55 -4.72 9.80 -5.59
C HIS A 55 -4.16 8.71 -4.66
N TYR A 56 -3.36 9.14 -3.68
CA TYR A 56 -2.66 8.28 -2.74
C TYR A 56 -2.33 9.03 -1.45
N PHE A 57 -1.90 8.28 -0.43
CA PHE A 57 -1.19 8.84 0.70
C PHE A 57 -0.10 7.87 1.17
N THR A 58 0.97 8.42 1.73
CA THR A 58 2.08 7.62 2.26
C THR A 58 1.99 7.52 3.78
N ALA A 59 1.99 6.29 4.29
CA ALA A 59 2.10 5.97 5.69
C ALA A 59 3.54 5.66 6.07
N LYS A 60 3.91 6.02 7.31
CA LYS A 60 5.08 5.42 7.96
C LYS A 60 4.69 4.05 8.47
N LEU A 61 5.25 3.00 7.88
CA LEU A 61 5.12 1.62 8.32
C LEU A 61 6.28 1.29 9.25
N SER A 62 6.01 1.05 10.53
CA SER A 62 7.02 0.64 11.51
C SER A 62 6.72 -0.73 12.11
N VAL A 63 7.78 -1.40 12.54
CA VAL A 63 7.68 -2.68 13.28
C VAL A 63 7.96 -2.40 14.74
N ARG A 64 7.07 -2.88 15.63
CA ARG A 64 7.16 -2.64 17.07
C ARG A 64 6.69 -3.83 17.89
N MET A 65 7.18 -3.92 19.13
CA MET A 65 6.59 -4.78 20.16
C MET A 65 5.47 -4.04 20.89
N LYS A 66 4.73 -4.76 21.74
CA LYS A 66 3.68 -4.15 22.60
C LYS A 66 4.21 -3.04 23.50
N VAL A 67 5.47 -3.15 23.95
CA VAL A 67 6.14 -2.18 24.80
C VAL A 67 7.53 -1.93 24.23
N GLY A 68 7.93 -0.65 24.18
CA GLY A 68 9.21 -0.21 23.66
C GLY A 68 9.08 0.67 22.41
N PRO A 69 10.21 1.15 21.90
CA PRO A 69 10.24 1.94 20.66
C PRO A 69 9.98 1.07 19.43
N ASP A 70 9.73 1.75 18.31
CA ASP A 70 9.74 1.13 16.98
C ASP A 70 11.17 0.68 16.63
N PHE A 71 11.30 -0.46 15.96
CA PHE A 71 12.59 -1.04 15.55
C PHE A 71 13.08 -0.43 14.24
N GLU A 72 12.28 -0.63 13.19
CA GLU A 72 12.56 -0.20 11.83
C GLU A 72 11.31 0.42 11.25
N ALA A 73 11.49 1.37 10.34
CA ALA A 73 10.40 2.01 9.64
C ALA A 73 10.72 2.24 8.17
N THR A 74 9.70 2.13 7.33
CA THR A 74 9.76 2.42 5.91
C THR A 74 8.49 3.14 5.46
N ASN A 75 8.52 3.69 4.26
CA ASN A 75 7.35 4.28 3.64
C ASN A 75 6.48 3.17 3.02
N PHE A 76 5.17 3.28 3.24
CA PHE A 76 4.17 2.42 2.61
C PHE A 76 3.06 3.28 2.03
N THR A 77 2.84 3.19 0.73
CA THR A 77 1.88 4.04 0.03
C THR A 77 0.58 3.28 -0.23
N PHE A 78 -0.54 3.90 0.16
CA PHE A 78 -1.88 3.47 -0.21
C PHE A 78 -2.36 4.35 -1.36
N TYR A 79 -2.89 3.74 -2.42
CA TYR A 79 -3.37 4.43 -3.62
C TYR A 79 -4.76 3.93 -3.99
N GLU A 80 -5.53 4.76 -4.70
CA GLU A 80 -6.86 4.40 -5.21
C GLU A 80 -6.97 4.80 -6.68
N CYS A 81 -6.81 3.81 -7.57
CA CYS A 81 -6.86 4.04 -9.01
C CYS A 81 -8.19 4.69 -9.46
N SER A 82 -9.31 4.38 -8.80
CA SER A 82 -10.61 4.94 -9.21
C SER A 82 -10.75 6.46 -9.02
N THR A 83 -9.81 7.11 -8.33
CA THR A 83 -9.76 8.58 -8.22
C THR A 83 -9.25 9.27 -9.49
N TYR A 84 -8.56 8.56 -10.38
CA TYR A 84 -8.14 9.11 -11.68
C TYR A 84 -9.33 9.20 -12.62
N THR A 85 -9.55 10.39 -13.18
CA THR A 85 -10.74 10.69 -14.00
C THR A 85 -10.47 10.70 -15.51
N SER A 86 -9.21 10.50 -15.92
CA SER A 86 -8.81 10.44 -17.32
C SER A 86 -7.83 9.30 -17.59
N CYS A 87 -7.87 8.76 -18.80
CA CYS A 87 -6.96 7.71 -19.26
C CYS A 87 -5.50 8.11 -19.04
N THR A 88 -5.11 9.32 -19.49
CA THR A 88 -3.73 9.80 -19.38
C THR A 88 -3.27 9.83 -17.93
N GLN A 89 -4.05 10.39 -17.00
CA GLN A 89 -3.66 10.43 -15.58
C GLN A 89 -3.55 9.03 -14.95
N CYS A 90 -4.45 8.11 -15.33
CA CYS A 90 -4.46 6.74 -14.83
C CYS A 90 -3.19 5.97 -15.24
N VAL A 91 -2.91 5.96 -16.55
CA VAL A 91 -1.84 5.11 -17.13
C VAL A 91 -0.45 5.72 -16.96
N SER A 92 -0.37 7.03 -16.71
CA SER A 92 0.87 7.73 -16.35
C SER A 92 1.09 7.83 -14.85
N SER A 93 0.24 7.21 -14.02
CA SER A 93 0.44 7.21 -12.57
C SER A 93 1.66 6.36 -12.20
N ASP A 94 2.26 6.66 -11.04
CA ASP A 94 3.34 5.84 -10.49
C ASP A 94 2.83 4.48 -9.94
N PHE A 95 1.51 4.25 -10.00
CA PHE A 95 0.85 3.07 -9.47
C PHE A 95 0.45 2.10 -10.60
N PRO A 96 0.34 0.79 -10.30
CA PRO A 96 -0.07 -0.20 -11.28
C PRO A 96 -1.58 -0.13 -11.53
N CYS A 97 -2.02 0.95 -12.17
CA CYS A 97 -3.40 1.17 -12.58
C CYS A 97 -3.56 0.94 -14.08
N ASP A 98 -4.70 0.38 -14.46
CA ASP A 98 -5.13 0.22 -15.85
C ASP A 98 -6.40 1.04 -16.12
N TRP A 99 -6.60 1.42 -17.39
CA TRP A 99 -7.78 2.15 -17.84
C TRP A 99 -8.69 1.26 -18.71
N CYS A 100 -9.96 1.15 -18.32
CA CYS A 100 -11.01 0.55 -19.15
C CYS A 100 -11.61 1.65 -20.06
N VAL A 101 -11.46 1.51 -21.39
CA VAL A 101 -11.85 2.56 -22.35
C VAL A 101 -13.36 2.76 -22.43
N THR A 102 -14.14 1.68 -22.50
CA THR A 102 -15.59 1.76 -22.70
C THR A 102 -16.30 2.27 -21.45
N VAL A 103 -15.95 1.75 -20.28
CA VAL A 103 -16.58 2.17 -19.01
C VAL A 103 -15.93 3.43 -18.40
N HIS A 104 -14.93 4.02 -19.08
CA HIS A 104 -14.25 5.26 -18.69
C HIS A 104 -13.79 5.24 -17.23
N ARG A 105 -13.10 4.16 -16.82
CA ARG A 105 -12.73 3.93 -15.43
C ARG A 105 -11.28 3.50 -15.31
N CYS A 106 -10.60 4.08 -14.33
CA CYS A 106 -9.30 3.62 -13.86
C CYS A 106 -9.45 2.59 -12.74
N THR A 107 -8.64 1.53 -12.76
CA THR A 107 -8.74 0.41 -11.82
C THR A 107 -7.38 -0.25 -11.56
N HIS A 108 -7.20 -0.82 -10.37
CA HIS A 108 -6.08 -1.71 -10.07
C HIS A 108 -6.39 -3.18 -10.42
N ASP A 109 -7.68 -3.49 -10.63
CA ASP A 109 -8.17 -4.83 -11.01
C ASP A 109 -8.92 -4.74 -12.34
N ALA A 110 -8.16 -4.82 -13.44
CA ALA A 110 -8.71 -4.84 -14.78
C ALA A 110 -9.49 -6.12 -15.10
N ARG A 111 -9.18 -7.24 -14.43
CA ARG A 111 -9.82 -8.52 -14.70
C ARG A 111 -11.28 -8.51 -14.28
N GLU A 112 -11.54 -7.90 -13.13
CA GLU A 112 -12.90 -7.76 -12.61
C GLU A 112 -13.63 -6.58 -13.27
N HIS A 113 -12.96 -5.43 -13.43
CA HIS A 113 -13.64 -4.19 -13.81
C HIS A 113 -13.64 -3.85 -15.31
N CYS A 114 -12.76 -4.46 -16.12
CA CYS A 114 -12.67 -4.21 -17.56
C CYS A 114 -13.07 -5.45 -18.40
N ARG A 115 -13.92 -6.34 -17.89
CA ARG A 115 -14.29 -7.58 -18.58
C ARG A 115 -14.93 -7.27 -19.95
N ASN A 116 -14.32 -7.77 -21.03
CA ASN A 116 -14.68 -7.50 -22.42
C ASN A 116 -14.53 -6.02 -22.86
N ASP A 117 -13.74 -5.24 -22.13
CA ASP A 117 -13.40 -3.86 -22.51
C ASP A 117 -12.02 -3.81 -23.20
N VAL A 118 -11.76 -2.71 -23.92
CA VAL A 118 -10.43 -2.36 -24.38
C VAL A 118 -9.64 -1.82 -23.18
N LEU A 119 -8.51 -2.46 -22.90
CA LEU A 119 -7.63 -2.12 -21.79
C LEU A 119 -6.45 -1.27 -22.26
N VAL A 120 -6.16 -0.19 -21.55
CA VAL A 120 -4.89 0.54 -21.66
C VAL A 120 -4.13 0.35 -20.35
N SER A 121 -3.02 -0.36 -20.40
CA SER A 121 -2.22 -0.63 -19.21
C SER A 121 -1.30 0.50 -18.84
N GLY A 122 -1.23 0.80 -17.54
CA GLY A 122 -0.31 1.78 -16.98
C GLY A 122 1.13 1.33 -17.05
N VAL A 123 2.03 2.27 -17.29
CA VAL A 123 3.47 2.04 -17.20
C VAL A 123 3.86 2.37 -15.77
N ALA A 124 3.71 1.42 -14.85
CA ALA A 124 4.16 1.64 -13.47
C ALA A 124 5.67 1.93 -13.48
N VAL A 125 6.05 3.21 -13.37
CA VAL A 125 7.46 3.60 -13.33
C VAL A 125 7.96 3.31 -11.92
N SER A 126 8.55 2.13 -11.74
CA SER A 126 9.23 1.79 -10.48
C SER A 126 10.50 2.62 -10.36
N ILE A 127 10.39 3.88 -9.94
CA ILE A 127 11.53 4.71 -9.55
C ILE A 127 12.03 4.16 -8.20
N HIS A 128 12.98 3.22 -8.26
CA HIS A 128 13.84 2.92 -7.12
C HIS A 128 14.89 4.04 -7.07
N ILE A 129 14.82 4.89 -6.05
CA ILE A 129 15.94 5.75 -5.63
C ILE A 129 16.76 4.99 -4.61
#